data_AF-A0A183UDX5-F1
#
_entry.id   AF-A0A183UDX5-F1
#
_cell.length_a   1.000
_cell.length_b   1.000
_cell.length_c   1.000
_cell.angle_alpha   90.00
_cell.angle_beta   90.00
_cell.angle_gamma   90.00
#
_symmetry.space_group_name_H-M   'P 1'
#
loop_
_entity.id
_entity.type
_entity.pdbx_description
1 polymer ?
#
loop_
_entity_poly.entity_id
_entity_poly.type
_entity_poly.pdbx_seq_one_letter_code
_entity_poly.pdbx_strand_id
1 'polypeptide(L)'
;MSIIGRRWNALSDEQKRPFLEKAEAERVEYEKQMEAYRKTDAYKQFTEKKEEILKKRRRKLKSGEPDSDDENEKLMGRTQAADLPIFSAQFLEYNKTQEAALKKLRQKSSSLEEENRLLKEIISRLKANIVAKKREYQKESGRAQEVLRTKEKWTSLIVAALNGVVVSGAPPVAKNIYAYMERLNYLTMEDPQHPILIKVRMALAGSSFL
;
A
#
# COMPACT_ATOMS: atom_id res chain seq x y z
N MET A 1 22.65 5.87 5.37
CA MET A 1 22.01 4.61 5.83
C MET A 1 20.93 4.93 6.86
N SER A 2 19.70 4.46 6.64
CA SER A 2 18.57 4.70 7.57
C SER A 2 18.83 4.09 8.95
N ILE A 3 18.37 4.75 10.03
CA ILE A 3 18.50 4.30 11.43
C ILE A 3 17.92 2.88 11.62
N ILE A 4 16.89 2.54 10.84
CA ILE A 4 16.25 1.21 10.85
C ILE A 4 17.20 0.13 10.32
N GLY A 5 17.95 0.41 9.24
CA GLY A 5 18.91 -0.54 8.67
C GLY A 5 20.08 -0.84 9.61
N ARG A 6 20.52 0.16 10.38
CA ARG A 6 21.56 -0.04 11.42
C ARG A 6 21.07 -0.92 12.57
N ARG A 7 19.84 -0.71 13.04
CA ARG A 7 19.23 -1.55 14.09
C ARG A 7 18.98 -2.98 13.63
N TRP A 8 18.53 -3.16 12.38
CA TRP A 8 18.38 -4.49 11.80
C TRP A 8 19.70 -5.27 11.75
N ASN A 9 20.78 -4.62 11.30
CA ASN A 9 22.09 -5.26 11.20
C ASN A 9 22.69 -5.63 12.58
N ALA A 10 22.28 -4.93 13.65
CA ALA A 10 22.73 -5.19 15.01
C ALA A 10 21.95 -6.31 15.73
N LEU A 11 20.83 -6.79 15.17
CA LEU A 11 20.07 -7.92 15.74
C LEU A 11 20.78 -9.25 15.44
N SER A 12 20.75 -10.19 16.39
CA SER A 12 21.22 -11.57 16.17
C SER A 12 20.28 -12.33 15.25
N ASP A 13 20.75 -13.44 14.67
CA ASP A 13 19.94 -14.23 13.73
C ASP A 13 18.68 -14.81 14.36
N GLU A 14 18.73 -15.15 15.66
CA GLU A 14 17.57 -15.59 16.45
C GLU A 14 16.50 -14.48 16.60
N GLN A 15 16.93 -13.22 16.74
CA GLN A 15 16.03 -12.08 16.86
C GLN A 15 15.44 -11.67 15.51
N LYS A 16 16.14 -11.92 14.41
CA LYS A 16 15.66 -11.70 13.04
C LYS A 16 14.71 -12.80 12.59
N ARG A 17 14.88 -14.02 13.10
CA ARG A 17 14.11 -15.21 12.71
C ARG A 17 12.59 -15.03 12.65
N PRO A 18 11.88 -14.46 13.65
CA PRO A 18 10.42 -14.27 13.55
C PRO A 18 10.01 -13.28 12.45
N PHE A 19 10.87 -12.30 12.14
CA PHE A 19 10.62 -11.36 11.04
C PHE A 19 10.89 -12.01 9.68
N LEU A 20 11.89 -12.89 9.60
CA LEU A 20 12.20 -13.66 8.40
C LEU A 20 11.12 -14.69 8.10
N GLU A 21 10.67 -15.46 9.10
CA GLU A 21 9.56 -16.43 8.95
C GLU A 21 8.26 -15.72 8.53
N LYS A 22 7.97 -14.56 9.12
CA LYS A 22 6.80 -13.76 8.71
C LYS A 22 6.94 -13.23 7.28
N ALA A 23 8.12 -12.74 6.90
CA ALA A 23 8.38 -12.28 5.54
C ALA A 23 8.28 -13.43 4.53
N GLU A 24 8.73 -14.63 4.88
CA GLU A 24 8.60 -15.81 4.05
C GLU A 24 7.14 -16.24 3.91
N ALA A 25 6.37 -16.27 5.00
CA ALA A 25 4.95 -16.59 4.94
C ALA A 25 4.17 -15.59 4.07
N GLU A 26 4.45 -14.29 4.20
CA GLU A 26 3.86 -13.25 3.35
C GLU A 26 4.30 -13.41 1.88
N ARG A 27 5.56 -13.78 1.63
CA ARG A 27 6.06 -14.07 0.27
C ARG A 27 5.33 -15.25 -0.37
N VAL A 28 5.14 -16.34 0.37
CA VAL A 28 4.43 -17.54 -0.09
C VAL A 28 2.98 -17.23 -0.41
N GLU A 29 2.30 -16.48 0.46
CA GLU A 29 0.91 -16.07 0.22
C GLU A 29 0.79 -15.13 -0.99
N TYR A 30 1.71 -14.17 -1.13
CA TYR A 30 1.78 -13.31 -2.31
C TYR A 30 2.02 -14.10 -3.59
N GLU A 31 2.92 -15.09 -3.57
CA GLU A 31 3.21 -15.96 -4.70
C GLU A 31 1.97 -16.73 -5.13
N LYS A 32 1.24 -17.30 -4.17
CA LYS A 32 -0.04 -18.00 -4.41
C LYS A 32 -1.10 -17.07 -5.01
N GLN A 33 -1.25 -15.86 -4.49
CA GLN A 33 -2.18 -14.86 -5.04
C GLN A 33 -1.78 -14.40 -6.43
N MET A 34 -0.48 -14.25 -6.68
CA MET A 34 0.05 -13.94 -8.01
C MET A 34 -0.16 -15.08 -8.99
N GLU A 35 -0.03 -16.34 -8.58
CA GLU A 35 -0.37 -17.49 -9.42
C GLU A 35 -1.86 -17.54 -9.75
N ALA A 36 -2.72 -17.27 -8.77
CA ALA A 36 -4.16 -17.17 -9.00
C ALA A 36 -4.47 -16.02 -9.98
N TYR A 37 -3.86 -14.85 -9.78
CA TYR A 37 -3.98 -13.71 -10.69
C TYR A 37 -3.48 -14.05 -12.10
N ARG A 38 -2.35 -14.76 -12.23
CA ARG A 38 -1.81 -15.21 -13.52
C ARG A 38 -2.76 -16.15 -14.28
N LYS A 39 -3.57 -16.93 -13.56
CA LYS A 39 -4.58 -17.82 -14.15
C LYS A 39 -5.84 -17.07 -14.60
N THR A 40 -6.08 -15.85 -14.11
CA THR A 40 -7.26 -15.06 -14.50
C THR A 40 -7.22 -14.66 -15.97
N ASP A 41 -8.40 -14.54 -16.57
CA ASP A 41 -8.54 -14.12 -17.97
C ASP A 41 -8.06 -12.68 -18.19
N ALA A 42 -8.18 -11.81 -17.19
CA ALA A 42 -7.65 -10.46 -17.23
C ALA A 42 -6.11 -10.43 -17.41
N TYR A 43 -5.39 -11.33 -16.72
CA TYR A 43 -3.94 -11.43 -16.87
C TYR A 43 -3.56 -12.00 -18.24
N LYS A 44 -4.26 -13.04 -18.71
CA LYS A 44 -4.04 -13.61 -20.05
C LYS A 44 -4.22 -12.56 -21.14
N GLN A 45 -5.32 -11.82 -21.10
CA GLN A 45 -5.60 -10.72 -22.04
C GLN A 45 -4.53 -9.63 -21.98
N PHE A 46 -4.07 -9.26 -20.78
CA PHE A 46 -2.98 -8.29 -20.62
C PHE A 46 -1.68 -8.80 -21.22
N THR A 47 -1.30 -10.06 -20.97
CA THR A 47 -0.08 -10.66 -21.51
C THR A 47 -0.12 -10.80 -23.02
N GLU A 48 -1.24 -11.28 -23.58
CA GLU A 48 -1.43 -11.40 -25.02
C GLU A 48 -1.36 -10.04 -25.70
N LYS A 49 -2.07 -9.04 -25.17
CA LYS A 49 -2.04 -7.67 -25.70
C LYS A 49 -0.64 -7.06 -25.61
N LYS A 50 0.08 -7.29 -24.50
CA LYS A 50 1.46 -6.83 -24.33
C LYS A 50 2.41 -7.49 -25.34
N GLU A 51 2.30 -8.80 -25.53
CA GLU A 51 3.10 -9.53 -26.51
C GLU A 51 2.76 -9.12 -27.94
N GLU A 52 1.49 -8.90 -28.25
CA GLU A 52 1.05 -8.43 -29.57
C GLU A 52 1.62 -7.05 -29.89
N ILE A 53 1.58 -6.12 -28.93
CA ILE A 53 2.22 -4.80 -29.05
C ILE A 53 3.74 -4.95 -29.24
N LEU A 54 4.40 -5.80 -28.46
CA LEU A 54 5.84 -6.01 -28.57
C LEU A 54 6.23 -6.65 -29.92
N LYS A 55 5.44 -7.61 -30.39
CA LYS A 55 5.63 -8.29 -31.68
C LYS A 55 5.39 -7.34 -32.84
N LYS A 56 4.37 -6.48 -32.75
CA LYS A 56 4.13 -5.37 -33.70
C LYS A 56 5.33 -4.41 -33.72
N ARG A 57 5.84 -3.98 -32.56
CA ARG A 57 7.05 -3.13 -32.48
C ARG A 57 8.29 -3.81 -33.05
N ARG A 58 8.53 -5.09 -32.74
CA ARG A 58 9.68 -5.87 -33.26
C ARG A 58 9.59 -6.11 -34.76
N ARG A 59 8.38 -6.31 -35.29
CA ARG A 59 8.15 -6.41 -36.74
C ARG A 59 8.44 -5.08 -37.43
N LYS A 60 7.89 -3.96 -36.93
CA LYS A 60 8.20 -2.59 -37.42
C LYS A 60 9.71 -2.28 -37.41
N LEU A 61 10.42 -2.65 -36.36
CA LEU A 61 11.88 -2.47 -36.26
C LEU A 61 12.69 -3.36 -37.23
N LYS A 62 12.19 -4.55 -37.60
CA LYS A 62 12.88 -5.49 -38.51
C LYS A 62 12.53 -5.29 -39.99
N SER A 63 11.32 -4.82 -40.29
CA SER A 63 10.92 -4.50 -41.67
C SER A 63 11.57 -3.22 -42.18
N GLY A 64 12.19 -2.42 -41.30
CA GLY A 64 12.70 -1.10 -41.68
C GLY A 64 11.58 -0.14 -42.09
N GLU A 65 10.32 -0.50 -41.82
CA GLU A 65 9.18 0.37 -42.06
C GLU A 65 9.29 1.55 -41.09
N PRO A 66 9.37 2.79 -41.61
CA PRO A 66 9.10 3.97 -40.80
C PRO A 66 7.70 3.82 -40.19
N ASP A 67 7.36 4.61 -39.17
CA ASP A 67 5.99 4.60 -38.63
C ASP A 67 5.00 5.00 -39.76
N SER A 68 4.48 3.99 -40.45
CA SER A 68 4.13 4.07 -41.88
C SER A 68 2.82 4.76 -42.14
N ASP A 69 2.01 4.98 -41.12
CA ASP A 69 0.72 5.62 -41.31
C ASP A 69 0.86 7.15 -41.28
N ASP A 70 1.87 7.71 -40.60
CA ASP A 70 2.08 9.18 -40.52
C ASP A 70 3.25 9.65 -41.40
N GLU A 71 4.31 8.85 -41.57
CA GLU A 71 5.46 9.21 -42.39
C GLU A 71 5.27 8.90 -43.88
N ASN A 72 4.61 7.78 -44.23
CA ASN A 72 4.37 7.42 -45.64
C ASN A 72 3.31 8.34 -46.27
N GLU A 73 2.26 8.74 -45.53
CA GLU A 73 1.25 9.71 -45.98
C GLU A 73 1.85 11.11 -46.17
N LYS A 74 2.74 11.55 -45.27
CA LYS A 74 3.52 12.80 -45.41
C LYS A 74 4.49 12.76 -46.60
N LEU A 75 5.18 11.64 -46.81
CA LEU A 75 6.16 11.50 -47.90
C LEU A 75 5.47 11.43 -49.27
N MET A 76 4.38 10.66 -49.37
CA MET A 76 3.58 10.53 -50.61
C MET A 76 2.84 11.84 -50.96
N GLY A 77 2.30 12.53 -49.94
CA GLY A 77 1.69 13.86 -50.12
C GLY A 77 2.71 14.92 -50.54
N ARG A 78 3.91 14.91 -49.96
CA ARG A 78 5.00 15.82 -50.35
C ARG A 78 5.49 15.59 -51.78
N THR A 79 5.54 14.33 -52.25
CA THR A 79 5.88 14.02 -53.65
C THR A 79 4.77 14.39 -54.63
N GLN A 80 3.48 14.25 -54.25
CA GLN A 80 2.37 14.68 -55.09
C GLN A 80 2.24 16.21 -55.16
N ALA A 81 2.54 16.92 -54.06
CA ALA A 81 2.50 18.37 -53.98
C ALA A 81 3.57 19.07 -54.84
N ALA A 82 4.71 18.42 -55.12
CA ALA A 82 5.82 19.00 -55.86
C ALA A 82 5.55 19.14 -57.37
N ASP A 83 4.73 18.25 -57.93
CA ASP A 83 4.36 18.25 -59.36
C ASP A 83 2.98 18.87 -59.63
N LEU A 84 2.28 19.35 -58.58
CA LEU A 84 0.95 19.96 -58.68
C LEU A 84 1.06 21.45 -59.05
N PRO A 85 0.49 21.90 -60.19
CA PRO A 85 0.48 23.30 -60.55
C PRO A 85 -0.25 24.14 -59.48
N ILE A 86 0.36 25.24 -59.07
CA ILE A 86 -0.19 26.18 -58.08
C ILE A 86 -1.54 26.70 -58.59
N PHE A 87 -2.55 26.68 -57.73
CA PHE A 87 -3.96 27.03 -58.04
C PHE A 87 -4.72 26.05 -58.96
N SER A 88 -4.19 24.87 -59.27
CA SER A 88 -4.99 23.80 -59.87
C SER A 88 -6.09 23.30 -58.91
N ALA A 89 -7.17 22.72 -59.46
CA ALA A 89 -8.23 22.13 -58.64
C ALA A 89 -7.70 21.05 -57.69
N GLN A 90 -6.76 20.22 -58.17
CA GLN A 90 -6.08 19.20 -57.35
C GLN A 90 -5.20 19.82 -56.26
N PHE A 91 -4.50 20.94 -56.53
CA PHE A 91 -3.72 21.67 -55.52
C PHE A 91 -4.62 22.23 -54.40
N LEU A 92 -5.76 22.83 -54.76
CA LEU A 92 -6.71 23.37 -53.79
C LEU A 92 -7.32 22.26 -52.91
N GLU A 93 -7.67 21.13 -53.50
CA GLU A 93 -8.21 19.97 -52.77
C GLU A 93 -7.15 19.33 -51.86
N TYR A 94 -5.92 19.13 -52.36
CA TYR A 94 -4.78 18.69 -51.57
C TYR A 94 -4.52 19.63 -50.39
N ASN A 95 -4.43 20.94 -50.62
CA ASN A 95 -4.23 21.93 -49.56
C ASN A 95 -5.35 21.86 -48.50
N LYS A 96 -6.62 21.77 -48.92
CA LYS A 96 -7.77 21.62 -48.01
C LYS A 96 -7.69 20.34 -47.16
N THR A 97 -7.27 19.21 -47.75
CA THR A 97 -7.09 17.96 -46.99
C THR A 97 -5.93 18.05 -45.98
N GLN A 98 -4.82 18.67 -46.37
CA GLN A 98 -3.68 18.91 -45.48
C GLN A 98 -4.04 19.86 -44.33
N GLU A 99 -4.77 20.94 -44.60
CA GLU A 99 -5.28 21.85 -43.57
C GLU A 99 -6.22 21.12 -42.59
N ALA A 100 -7.10 20.25 -43.11
CA ALA A 100 -7.98 19.43 -42.27
C ALA A 100 -7.19 18.42 -41.41
N ALA A 101 -6.16 17.77 -41.96
CA ALA A 101 -5.28 16.87 -41.23
C ALA A 101 -4.50 17.60 -40.12
N LEU A 102 -3.92 18.77 -40.43
CA LEU A 102 -3.25 19.63 -39.45
C LEU A 102 -4.20 20.09 -38.34
N LYS A 103 -5.44 20.44 -38.67
CA LYS A 103 -6.46 20.81 -37.68
C LYS A 103 -6.75 19.63 -36.73
N LYS A 104 -6.94 18.42 -37.26
CA LYS A 104 -7.13 17.20 -36.44
C LYS A 104 -5.92 16.94 -35.55
N LEU A 105 -4.70 17.08 -36.07
CA LEU A 105 -3.47 16.88 -35.30
C LEU A 105 -3.35 17.88 -34.16
N ARG A 106 -3.62 19.17 -34.41
CA ARG A 106 -3.65 20.22 -33.37
C ARG A 106 -4.68 19.91 -32.28
N GLN A 107 -5.88 19.47 -32.67
CA GLN A 107 -6.92 19.08 -31.71
C GLN A 107 -6.48 17.89 -30.85
N LYS A 108 -5.89 16.85 -31.47
CA LYS A 108 -5.36 15.68 -30.74
C LYS A 108 -4.21 16.07 -29.80
N SER A 109 -3.30 16.95 -30.22
CA SER A 109 -2.21 17.46 -29.37
C SER A 109 -2.77 18.17 -28.14
N SER A 110 -3.73 19.09 -28.34
CA SER A 110 -4.38 19.81 -27.25
C SER A 110 -5.10 18.88 -26.27
N SER A 111 -5.82 17.86 -26.77
CA SER A 111 -6.47 16.85 -25.92
C SER A 111 -5.47 16.05 -25.08
N LEU A 112 -4.35 15.62 -25.69
CA LEU A 112 -3.31 14.87 -24.99
C LEU A 112 -2.57 15.74 -23.96
N GLU A 113 -2.38 17.02 -24.24
CA GLU A 113 -1.79 17.96 -23.28
C GLU A 113 -2.69 18.13 -22.04
N GLU A 114 -4.01 18.26 -22.24
CA GLU A 114 -4.97 18.37 -21.14
C GLU A 114 -5.06 17.07 -20.33
N GLU A 115 -5.11 15.90 -21.00
CA GLU A 115 -5.06 14.60 -20.31
C GLU A 115 -3.77 14.43 -19.48
N ASN A 116 -2.62 14.81 -20.03
CA ASN A 116 -1.36 14.76 -19.31
C ASN A 116 -1.33 15.70 -18.11
N ARG A 117 -1.94 16.88 -18.23
CA ARG A 117 -2.09 17.82 -17.12
C ARG A 117 -2.92 17.22 -15.99
N LEU A 118 -4.08 16.65 -16.31
CA LEU A 118 -4.97 16.00 -15.33
C LEU A 118 -4.29 14.80 -14.66
N LEU A 119 -3.59 13.97 -15.43
CA LEU A 119 -2.84 12.83 -14.88
C LEU A 119 -1.76 13.27 -13.88
N LYS A 120 -1.01 14.34 -14.20
CA LYS A 120 -0.02 14.91 -13.29
C LYS A 120 -0.66 15.40 -11.98
N GLU A 121 -1.82 16.04 -12.07
CA GLU A 121 -2.58 16.50 -10.90
C GLU A 121 -3.05 15.33 -10.02
N ILE A 122 -3.65 14.30 -10.63
CA ILE A 122 -4.09 13.08 -9.92
C ILE A 122 -2.91 12.40 -9.23
N ILE A 123 -1.77 12.25 -9.92
CA ILE A 123 -0.55 11.68 -9.34
C ILE A 123 -0.09 12.51 -8.13
N SER A 124 -0.10 13.83 -8.25
CA SER A 124 0.26 14.73 -7.13
C SER A 124 -0.65 14.52 -5.92
N ARG A 125 -1.97 14.47 -6.17
CA ARG A 125 -2.98 14.23 -5.13
C ARG A 125 -2.82 12.86 -4.47
N LEU A 126 -2.61 11.81 -5.26
CA LEU A 126 -2.39 10.44 -4.74
C LEU A 126 -1.11 10.36 -3.90
N LYS A 127 -0.02 11.01 -4.34
CA LYS A 127 1.21 11.11 -3.55
C LYS A 127 0.98 11.80 -2.20
N ALA A 128 0.24 12.91 -2.19
CA ALA A 128 -0.11 13.60 -0.95
C ALA A 128 -0.95 12.71 -0.02
N ASN A 129 -1.94 12.00 -0.56
CA ASN A 129 -2.78 11.06 0.20
C ASN A 129 -1.97 9.91 0.80
N ILE A 130 -1.01 9.35 0.05
CA ILE A 130 -0.12 8.29 0.56
C ILE A 130 0.70 8.81 1.74
N VAL A 131 1.25 10.01 1.65
CA VAL A 131 2.02 10.63 2.75
C VAL A 131 1.13 10.85 3.97
N ALA A 132 -0.08 11.38 3.78
CA ALA A 132 -1.05 11.59 4.86
C ALA A 132 -1.43 10.27 5.53
N LYS A 133 -1.80 9.24 4.76
CA LYS A 133 -2.15 7.91 5.28
C LYS A 133 -1.00 7.26 6.04
N LYS A 134 0.24 7.43 5.54
CA LYS A 134 1.43 6.93 6.24
C LYS A 134 1.63 7.61 7.60
N ARG A 135 1.39 8.92 7.70
CA ARG A 135 1.44 9.66 8.98
C ARG A 135 0.36 9.18 9.95
N GLU A 136 -0.87 8.99 9.47
CA GLU A 136 -1.96 8.43 10.28
C GLU A 136 -1.60 7.05 10.85
N TYR A 137 -1.11 6.15 10.00
CA TYR A 137 -0.68 4.82 10.43
C TYR A 137 0.44 4.88 11.49
N GLN A 138 1.43 5.76 11.31
CA GLN A 138 2.49 5.95 12.30
C GLN A 138 1.96 6.47 13.63
N LYS A 139 1.02 7.42 13.61
CA LYS A 139 0.37 7.95 14.81
C LYS A 139 -0.42 6.85 15.54
N GLU A 140 -1.21 6.08 14.80
CA GLU A 140 -2.00 4.98 15.35
C GLU A 140 -1.10 3.88 15.93
N SER A 141 -0.02 3.52 15.25
CA SER A 141 0.97 2.58 15.76
C SER A 141 1.66 3.08 17.04
N GLY A 142 1.95 4.38 17.13
CA GLY A 142 2.51 4.98 18.35
C GLY A 142 1.52 4.90 19.52
N ARG A 143 0.26 5.27 19.28
CA ARG A 143 -0.83 5.18 20.26
C ARG A 143 -1.04 3.74 20.76
N ALA A 144 -1.01 2.76 19.84
CA ALA A 144 -1.12 1.35 20.20
C ALA A 144 0.02 0.89 21.11
N GLN A 145 1.26 1.33 20.85
CA GLN A 145 2.41 1.04 21.72
C GLN A 145 2.29 1.68 23.10
N GLU A 146 1.78 2.92 23.18
CA GLU A 146 1.53 3.59 24.47
C GLU A 146 0.49 2.84 25.30
N VAL A 147 -0.60 2.39 24.67
CA VAL A 147 -1.62 1.56 25.34
C VAL A 147 -1.01 0.25 25.83
N LEU A 148 -0.18 -0.43 25.03
CA LEU A 148 0.49 -1.66 25.44
C LEU A 148 1.44 -1.45 26.61
N ARG A 149 2.27 -0.40 26.58
CA ARG A 149 3.16 -0.03 27.70
C ARG A 149 2.38 0.27 28.98
N THR A 150 1.26 0.97 28.84
CA THR A 150 0.38 1.30 29.96
C THR A 150 -0.23 0.04 30.54
N LYS A 151 -0.73 -0.86 29.69
CA LYS A 151 -1.24 -2.18 30.08
C LYS A 151 -0.18 -3.02 30.80
N GLU A 152 1.05 -3.06 30.30
CA GLU A 152 2.17 -3.77 30.93
C GLU A 152 2.52 -3.17 32.30
N LYS A 153 2.58 -1.83 32.39
CA LYS A 153 2.81 -1.12 33.67
C LYS A 153 1.72 -1.44 34.69
N TRP A 154 0.44 -1.36 34.32
CA TRP A 154 -0.65 -1.72 35.24
C TRP A 154 -0.65 -3.19 35.60
N THR A 155 -0.35 -4.07 34.64
CA THR A 155 -0.24 -5.51 34.92
C THR A 155 0.86 -5.78 35.95
N SER A 156 2.04 -5.15 35.81
CA SER A 156 3.12 -5.35 36.79
C SER A 156 2.77 -4.77 38.15
N LEU A 157 2.16 -3.57 38.20
CA LEU A 157 1.72 -2.94 39.44
C LEU A 157 0.68 -3.78 40.18
N ILE A 158 -0.33 -4.30 39.48
CA ILE A 158 -1.38 -5.12 40.10
C ILE A 158 -0.83 -6.47 40.56
N VAL A 159 -0.01 -7.14 39.74
CA VAL A 159 0.65 -8.40 40.13
C VAL A 159 1.53 -8.20 41.36
N ALA A 160 2.27 -7.11 41.44
CA ALA A 160 3.10 -6.80 42.60
C ALA A 160 2.25 -6.49 43.85
N ALA A 161 1.24 -5.62 43.71
CA ALA A 161 0.37 -5.20 44.80
C ALA A 161 -0.44 -6.35 45.40
N LEU A 162 -0.93 -7.26 44.56
CA LEU A 162 -1.77 -8.38 44.97
C LEU A 162 -0.98 -9.69 45.10
N ASN A 163 0.35 -9.62 45.14
CA ASN A 163 1.19 -10.79 45.32
C ASN A 163 0.85 -11.50 46.64
N GLY A 164 0.49 -12.78 46.56
CA GLY A 164 0.06 -13.57 47.72
C GLY A 164 -1.43 -13.52 48.04
N VAL A 165 -2.24 -12.70 47.35
CA VAL A 165 -3.70 -12.76 47.46
C VAL A 165 -4.26 -13.74 46.44
N VAL A 166 -4.91 -14.81 46.90
CA VAL A 166 -5.43 -15.88 46.06
C VAL A 166 -6.95 -15.78 45.99
N VAL A 167 -7.48 -15.45 44.81
CA VAL A 167 -8.93 -15.32 44.55
C VAL A 167 -9.47 -16.52 43.75
N SER A 168 -8.67 -17.06 42.83
CA SER A 168 -9.06 -18.13 41.90
C SER A 168 -8.26 -19.44 42.09
N GLY A 169 -7.76 -19.68 43.30
CA GLY A 169 -6.87 -20.83 43.59
C GLY A 169 -5.41 -20.63 43.15
N ALA A 170 -5.11 -19.57 42.40
CA ALA A 170 -3.76 -19.13 42.09
C ALA A 170 -3.59 -17.61 42.37
N PRO A 171 -2.37 -17.16 42.70
CA PRO A 171 -2.07 -15.73 42.81
C PRO A 171 -2.07 -15.05 41.42
N PRO A 172 -2.20 -13.72 41.37
CA PRO A 172 -2.18 -12.97 40.12
C PRO A 172 -0.77 -13.01 39.51
N VAL A 173 -0.70 -13.36 38.22
CA VAL A 173 0.50 -13.31 37.37
C VAL A 173 0.14 -12.72 36.01
N ALA A 174 1.11 -12.19 35.27
CA ALA A 174 0.86 -11.49 34.00
C ALA A 174 0.01 -12.30 32.99
N LYS A 175 0.14 -13.63 33.00
CA LYS A 175 -0.61 -14.53 32.11
C LYS A 175 -2.08 -14.74 32.51
N ASN A 176 -2.42 -14.65 33.79
CA ASN A 176 -3.78 -14.91 34.29
C ASN A 176 -4.48 -13.64 34.82
N ILE A 177 -3.84 -12.48 34.74
CA ILE A 177 -4.30 -11.24 35.38
C ILE A 177 -5.73 -10.85 35.00
N TYR A 178 -6.13 -11.05 33.74
CA TYR A 178 -7.48 -10.75 33.26
C TYR A 178 -8.53 -11.64 33.90
N ALA A 179 -8.33 -12.96 33.88
CA ALA A 179 -9.24 -13.92 34.50
C ALA A 179 -9.28 -13.76 36.03
N TYR A 180 -8.14 -13.42 36.64
CA TYR A 180 -8.07 -13.11 38.07
C TYR A 180 -8.92 -11.87 38.41
N MET A 181 -8.76 -10.78 37.65
CA MET A 181 -9.51 -9.53 37.87
C MET A 181 -11.00 -9.68 37.58
N GLU A 182 -11.38 -10.45 36.56
CA GLU A 182 -12.78 -10.76 36.26
C GLU A 182 -13.43 -11.55 37.40
N ARG A 183 -12.72 -12.55 37.95
CA ARG A 183 -13.19 -13.32 39.10
C ARG A 183 -13.28 -12.49 40.38
N LEU A 184 -12.31 -11.59 40.59
CA LEU A 184 -12.36 -10.63 41.70
C LEU A 184 -13.56 -9.69 41.56
N ASN A 185 -13.87 -9.22 40.34
CA ASN A 185 -15.03 -8.38 40.08
C ASN A 185 -16.34 -9.14 40.35
N TYR A 186 -16.44 -10.39 39.90
CA TYR A 186 -17.57 -11.26 40.19
C TYR A 186 -17.76 -11.48 41.70
N LEU A 187 -16.69 -11.80 42.43
CA LEU A 187 -16.73 -11.96 43.89
C LEU A 187 -17.18 -10.67 44.59
N THR A 188 -16.76 -9.51 44.08
CA THR A 188 -17.20 -8.21 44.59
C THR A 188 -18.70 -7.98 44.38
N MET A 189 -19.27 -8.53 43.32
CA MET A 189 -20.71 -8.42 43.01
C MET A 189 -21.56 -9.42 43.80
N GLU A 190 -21.10 -10.65 44.00
CA GLU A 190 -21.84 -11.69 44.72
C GLU A 190 -21.73 -11.61 46.24
N ASP A 191 -20.53 -11.42 46.78
CA ASP A 191 -20.28 -11.35 48.23
C ASP A 191 -19.33 -10.19 48.56
N PRO A 192 -19.86 -8.97 48.72
CA PRO A 192 -19.07 -7.79 49.02
C PRO A 192 -18.32 -7.82 50.37
N GLN A 193 -18.69 -8.74 51.29
CA GLN A 193 -18.08 -8.88 52.62
C GLN A 193 -17.07 -10.03 52.69
N HIS A 194 -16.82 -10.71 51.57
CA HIS A 194 -15.94 -11.87 51.53
C HIS A 194 -14.54 -11.56 52.13
N PRO A 195 -13.99 -12.42 53.02
CA PRO A 195 -12.70 -12.17 53.70
C PRO A 195 -11.51 -11.91 52.76
N ILE A 196 -11.56 -12.47 51.54
CA ILE A 196 -10.55 -12.23 50.50
C ILE A 196 -10.57 -10.76 50.04
N LEU A 197 -11.73 -10.11 49.96
CA LEU A 197 -11.84 -8.71 49.56
C LEU A 197 -11.22 -7.76 50.60
N ILE A 198 -11.26 -8.14 51.89
CA ILE A 198 -10.56 -7.41 52.96
C ILE A 198 -9.04 -7.49 52.74
N LYS A 199 -8.52 -8.69 52.45
CA LYS A 199 -7.09 -8.89 52.13
C LYS A 199 -6.67 -8.12 50.88
N VAL A 200 -7.49 -8.11 49.84
CA VAL A 200 -7.26 -7.30 48.63
C VAL A 200 -7.18 -5.81 48.96
N ARG A 201 -8.13 -5.28 49.75
CA ARG A 201 -8.12 -3.86 50.17
C ARG A 201 -6.87 -3.50 50.96
N MET A 202 -6.43 -4.36 51.89
CA MET A 202 -5.19 -4.15 52.64
C MET A 202 -3.95 -4.15 51.74
N ALA A 203 -3.88 -5.10 50.80
CA ALA A 203 -2.78 -5.22 49.85
C ALA A 203 -2.69 -4.00 48.90
N LEU A 204 -3.83 -3.49 48.43
CA LEU A 204 -3.90 -2.28 47.63
C LEU A 204 -3.57 -1.02 48.43
N ALA A 205 -3.98 -0.91 49.70
CA ALA A 205 -3.68 0.23 50.56
C ALA A 205 -2.18 0.37 50.88
N GLY A 206 -1.45 -0.76 50.93
CA GLY A 206 0.00 -0.76 51.12
C GLY A 206 0.83 -0.52 49.85
N SER A 207 0.18 -0.42 48.68
CA SER A 207 0.84 -0.33 47.39
C SER A 207 0.78 1.10 46.82
N SER A 208 1.92 1.65 46.41
CA SER A 208 1.97 2.95 45.72
C SER A 208 1.70 2.79 44.23
N PHE A 209 0.66 3.46 43.72
CA PHE A 209 0.26 3.42 42.31
C PHE A 209 0.60 4.70 41.52
N LEU A 210 1.36 5.62 42.13
CA LEU A 210 1.82 6.88 41.52
C LEU A 210 3.25 6.74 40.97
#